data_AF-A0A1V6GMX8-F1
#
_entry.id   AF-A0A1V6GMX8-F1
#
_cell.length_a   1.000
_cell.length_b   1.000
_cell.length_c   1.000
_cell.angle_alpha   90.00
_cell.angle_beta   90.00
_cell.angle_gamma   90.00
#
_symmetry.space_group_name_H-M   'P 1'
#
loop_
_entity.id
_entity.type
_entity.pdbx_description
1 polymer ?
#
loop_
_entity_poly.entity_id
_entity_poly.type
_entity_poly.pdbx_seq_one_letter_code
_entity_poly.pdbx_strand_id
1 'polypeptide(L)'
;MAGAPSGCVRKLRVIGLEYRPVHIGWNWQYGWHSTQGKIGTPIAVGNGAYDVKHVLGEADVEADGSCSFKTPARTPLVFQLIDQDGCCIQTMRSWSTLQPGEINGCVGCHEHPHQAGIDNAQAIALRRAPQKLKSPLPGGTHPFLAALEKEGPLASLDNWMGLNRTKAVVDNTDQNDGFSFTRLIQPILDAKCIGCHNGSGDKAPAAMDLRGTRGQLPPSDDQSKRKYSTAYLALTYKGQCNEKINFAHGLGFAPFKPPYFFGAAKSSVWRMLAKGHHEVRLTDAELRTFACWIDLAVPFCGSYVERHDWNDWYRQRYEYACNKRAAFAWLELNEVRKGLRQPPVPLTGFIPNVAEPRRQKFWSE
;
A
#
# COMPACT_ATOMS: atom_id res chain seq x y z
N MET A 1 -20.89 4.64 9.33
CA MET A 1 -20.88 5.93 8.62
C MET A 1 -21.65 7.05 9.34
N ALA A 2 -22.22 6.82 10.53
CA ALA A 2 -22.90 7.87 11.29
C ALA A 2 -21.99 9.11 11.48
N GLY A 3 -22.54 10.30 11.20
CA GLY A 3 -21.83 11.58 11.28
C GLY A 3 -21.11 12.03 10.00
N ALA A 4 -21.04 11.21 8.95
CA ALA A 4 -20.59 11.67 7.63
C ALA A 4 -21.71 12.49 6.93
N PRO A 5 -21.39 13.60 6.24
CA PRO A 5 -22.37 14.31 5.43
C PRO A 5 -22.95 13.39 4.35
N SER A 6 -24.26 13.50 4.09
CA SER A 6 -24.89 12.72 3.02
C SER A 6 -24.25 13.03 1.67
N GLY A 7 -24.00 12.00 0.85
CA GLY A 7 -23.38 12.15 -0.47
C GLY A 7 -21.91 12.57 -0.47
N CYS A 8 -21.22 12.55 0.69
CA CYS A 8 -19.81 12.93 0.76
C CYS A 8 -18.86 11.93 0.07
N VAL A 9 -19.26 10.66 -0.02
CA VAL A 9 -18.50 9.62 -0.71
C VAL A 9 -18.66 9.79 -2.21
N ARG A 10 -17.55 10.02 -2.92
CA ARG A 10 -17.53 10.13 -4.38
C ARG A 10 -16.96 8.90 -5.05
N LYS A 11 -15.99 8.26 -4.40
CA LYS A 11 -15.29 7.10 -4.95
C LYS A 11 -14.99 6.08 -3.87
N LEU A 12 -14.79 4.84 -4.31
CA LEU A 12 -14.23 3.78 -3.50
C LEU A 12 -12.88 3.38 -4.07
N ARG A 13 -11.81 3.60 -3.30
CA ARG A 13 -10.45 3.20 -3.66
C ARG A 13 -10.19 1.78 -3.23
N VAL A 14 -9.72 0.97 -4.18
CA VAL A 14 -9.36 -0.44 -4.00
C VAL A 14 -7.85 -0.56 -3.89
N ILE A 15 -7.39 -1.13 -2.78
CA ILE A 15 -5.98 -1.28 -2.46
C ILE A 15 -5.67 -2.77 -2.32
N GLY A 16 -4.70 -3.26 -3.08
CA GLY A 16 -4.15 -4.59 -2.92
C GLY A 16 -2.98 -4.61 -1.94
N LEU A 17 -2.83 -5.70 -1.18
CA LEU A 17 -1.68 -5.90 -0.29
C LEU A 17 -0.67 -6.88 -0.91
N GLU A 18 0.61 -6.52 -0.87
CA GLU A 18 1.71 -7.45 -1.13
C GLU A 18 2.30 -7.95 0.20
N TYR A 19 2.35 -9.26 0.34
CA TYR A 19 2.75 -9.92 1.57
C TYR A 19 4.24 -10.13 1.69
N ARG A 20 4.74 -9.79 2.86
CA ARG A 20 6.14 -9.96 3.27
C ARG A 20 6.59 -11.42 3.10
N PRO A 21 7.65 -11.68 2.30
CA PRO A 21 8.14 -13.05 2.10
C PRO A 21 8.98 -13.56 3.27
N VAL A 22 9.73 -12.68 3.93
CA VAL A 22 10.65 -13.04 5.02
C VAL A 22 10.84 -11.87 5.95
N HIS A 23 11.26 -12.13 7.19
CA HIS A 23 11.65 -11.13 8.18
C HIS A 23 13.14 -10.76 8.04
N ILE A 24 13.43 -9.53 7.62
CA ILE A 24 14.78 -8.94 7.48
C ILE A 24 14.77 -7.56 8.12
N GLY A 25 15.66 -7.33 9.08
CA GLY A 25 15.63 -6.11 9.88
C GLY A 25 14.29 -5.92 10.60
N TRP A 26 14.12 -4.78 11.25
CA TRP A 26 12.86 -4.37 11.84
C TRP A 26 12.81 -2.89 12.19
N ASN A 27 11.60 -2.36 12.39
CA ASN A 27 11.38 -1.14 13.15
C ASN A 27 10.43 -1.40 14.32
N TRP A 28 10.40 -0.46 15.26
CA TRP A 28 9.45 -0.46 16.36
C TRP A 28 8.21 0.35 15.99
N GLN A 29 7.07 -0.16 16.43
CA GLN A 29 5.83 0.58 16.53
C GLN A 29 5.46 0.77 17.99
N TYR A 30 4.88 1.93 18.28
CA TYR A 30 4.46 2.31 19.61
C TYR A 30 2.97 2.62 19.62
N GLY A 31 2.21 1.89 20.43
CA GLY A 31 0.79 2.09 20.64
C GLY A 31 0.48 2.85 21.93
N TRP A 32 -0.80 3.01 22.18
CA TRP A 32 -1.32 3.60 23.42
C TRP A 32 -1.19 2.58 24.57
N HIS A 33 -0.73 3.01 25.76
CA HIS A 33 -0.38 2.18 26.94
C HIS A 33 0.88 1.30 26.81
N SER A 34 2.00 1.83 26.28
CA SER A 34 3.29 1.12 26.22
C SER A 34 3.31 -0.19 25.42
N THR A 35 2.27 -0.47 24.63
CA THR A 35 2.26 -1.61 23.71
C THR A 35 3.29 -1.37 22.60
N GLN A 36 4.21 -2.31 22.43
CA GLN A 36 5.23 -2.27 21.40
C GLN A 36 5.02 -3.41 20.41
N GLY A 37 5.14 -3.08 19.12
CA GLY A 37 5.05 -4.04 18.03
C GLY A 37 6.32 -3.99 17.20
N LYS A 38 6.84 -5.15 16.81
CA LYS A 38 7.99 -5.25 15.92
C LYS A 38 7.51 -5.61 14.52
N ILE A 39 7.93 -4.83 13.52
CA ILE A 39 7.63 -5.15 12.12
C ILE A 39 8.92 -5.51 11.42
N GLY A 40 8.99 -6.75 10.93
CA GLY A 40 10.08 -7.20 10.07
C GLY A 40 9.99 -6.61 8.67
N THR A 41 11.12 -6.48 7.99
CA THR A 41 11.19 -5.98 6.60
C THR A 41 10.32 -4.74 6.38
N PRO A 42 10.43 -3.72 7.25
CA PRO A 42 9.45 -2.64 7.34
C PRO A 42 9.43 -1.85 6.04
N ILE A 43 8.27 -1.40 5.55
CA ILE A 43 8.15 -0.57 4.33
C ILE A 43 7.85 0.89 4.62
N ALA A 44 7.70 1.23 5.90
CA ALA A 44 7.56 2.57 6.44
C ALA A 44 8.43 2.68 7.70
N VAL A 45 8.62 3.88 8.24
CA VAL A 45 9.28 4.09 9.54
C VAL A 45 8.24 4.15 10.66
N GLY A 46 8.60 3.72 11.87
CA GLY A 46 7.75 3.80 13.05
C GLY A 46 6.37 3.18 12.84
N ASN A 47 5.33 3.95 13.15
CA ASN A 47 3.93 3.53 13.15
C ASN A 47 3.28 3.44 11.74
N GLY A 48 4.03 3.70 10.67
CA GLY A 48 3.53 3.67 9.30
C GLY A 48 3.06 2.29 8.83
N ALA A 49 2.79 2.19 7.54
CA ALA A 49 2.24 1.00 6.91
C ALA A 49 3.07 -0.28 7.16
N TYR A 50 2.37 -1.39 7.41
CA TYR A 50 2.97 -2.70 7.70
C TYR A 50 3.43 -3.40 6.43
N ASP A 51 2.56 -3.44 5.43
CA ASP A 51 2.75 -4.18 4.19
C ASP A 51 2.69 -3.23 3.00
N VAL A 52 3.33 -3.62 1.91
CA VAL A 52 3.32 -2.86 0.66
C VAL A 52 1.90 -2.75 0.14
N LYS A 53 1.53 -1.53 -0.29
CA LYS A 53 0.18 -1.19 -0.75
C LYS A 53 0.20 -0.86 -2.23
N HIS A 54 -0.67 -1.52 -2.98
CA HIS A 54 -0.90 -1.27 -4.40
C HIS A 54 -2.24 -0.57 -4.57
N VAL A 55 -2.24 0.64 -5.12
CA VAL A 55 -3.50 1.30 -5.50
C VAL A 55 -3.95 0.69 -6.82
N LEU A 56 -4.91 -0.24 -6.75
CA LEU A 56 -5.42 -0.93 -7.93
C LEU A 56 -6.33 -0.01 -8.77
N GLY A 57 -7.01 0.92 -8.10
CA GLY A 57 -7.76 2.01 -8.72
C GLY A 57 -8.95 2.43 -7.88
N GLU A 58 -9.81 3.25 -8.47
CA GLU A 58 -11.03 3.78 -7.86
C GLU A 58 -12.25 3.44 -8.73
N ALA A 59 -13.36 3.12 -8.07
CA ALA A 59 -14.69 3.02 -8.67
C ALA A 59 -15.53 4.25 -8.26
N ASP A 60 -16.37 4.73 -9.17
CA ASP A 60 -17.29 5.82 -8.88
C ASP A 60 -18.44 5.31 -7.99
N VAL A 61 -18.86 6.13 -7.03
CA VAL A 61 -19.99 5.84 -6.14
C VAL A 61 -21.22 6.57 -6.65
N GLU A 62 -22.32 5.84 -6.79
CA GLU A 62 -23.60 6.35 -7.28
C GLU A 62 -24.26 7.30 -6.27
N ALA A 63 -25.29 8.04 -6.71
CA ALA A 63 -25.98 9.02 -5.87
C ALA A 63 -26.65 8.41 -4.62
N ASP A 64 -27.03 7.14 -4.68
CA ASP A 64 -27.59 6.38 -3.55
C ASP A 64 -26.51 5.78 -2.63
N GLY A 65 -25.22 6.04 -2.89
CA GLY A 65 -24.08 5.51 -2.14
C GLY A 65 -23.63 4.11 -2.57
N SER A 66 -24.28 3.50 -3.56
CA SER A 66 -23.92 2.17 -4.04
C SER A 66 -22.75 2.22 -5.05
N CYS A 67 -21.96 1.14 -5.12
CA CYS A 67 -20.96 0.95 -6.17
C CYS A 67 -20.76 -0.54 -6.46
N SER A 68 -20.42 -0.86 -7.71
CA SER A 68 -20.15 -2.22 -8.18
C SER A 68 -18.97 -2.19 -9.13
N PHE A 69 -17.96 -3.03 -8.90
CA PHE A 69 -16.70 -3.02 -9.65
C PHE A 69 -16.03 -4.40 -9.66
N LYS A 70 -15.16 -4.62 -10.66
CA LYS A 70 -14.35 -5.85 -10.75
C LYS A 70 -13.03 -5.69 -10.01
N THR A 71 -12.59 -6.75 -9.36
CA THR A 71 -11.31 -6.83 -8.65
C THR A 71 -10.57 -8.12 -9.02
N PRO A 72 -9.23 -8.17 -8.87
CA PRO A 72 -8.49 -9.41 -9.07
C PRO A 72 -8.88 -10.44 -8.01
N ALA A 73 -9.09 -11.68 -8.46
CA ALA A 73 -9.34 -12.81 -7.57
C ALA A 73 -8.06 -13.20 -6.79
N ARG A 74 -8.25 -13.83 -5.62
CA ARG A 74 -7.19 -14.33 -4.72
C ARG A 74 -6.15 -13.28 -4.34
N THR A 75 -6.56 -12.02 -4.41
CA THR A 75 -5.78 -10.88 -3.99
C THR A 75 -6.42 -10.34 -2.71
N PRO A 76 -5.64 -10.04 -1.65
CA PRO A 76 -6.16 -9.33 -0.50
C PRO A 76 -6.45 -7.87 -0.83
N LEU A 77 -7.67 -7.44 -0.52
CA LEU A 77 -8.19 -6.14 -0.88
C LEU A 77 -8.60 -5.37 0.38
N VAL A 78 -8.22 -4.10 0.42
CA VAL A 78 -8.60 -3.11 1.41
C VAL A 78 -9.32 -1.98 0.69
N PHE A 79 -10.40 -1.46 1.28
CA PHE A 79 -11.21 -0.41 0.68
C PHE A 79 -11.10 0.90 1.46
N GLN A 80 -11.07 2.02 0.74
CA GLN A 80 -11.17 3.36 1.30
C GLN A 80 -12.32 4.13 0.64
N LEU A 81 -13.17 4.74 1.44
CA LEU A 81 -14.16 5.70 0.96
C LEU A 81 -13.48 7.03 0.72
N ILE A 82 -13.64 7.60 -0.46
CA ILE A 82 -12.93 8.80 -0.91
C ILE A 82 -13.93 9.92 -1.18
N ASP A 83 -13.63 11.13 -0.71
CA ASP A 83 -14.44 12.32 -0.95
C ASP A 83 -14.10 13.04 -2.27
N GLN A 84 -14.72 14.19 -2.48
CA GLN A 84 -14.54 15.01 -3.68
C GLN A 84 -13.10 15.52 -3.85
N ASP A 85 -12.39 15.75 -2.74
CA ASP A 85 -11.03 16.27 -2.74
C ASP A 85 -9.98 15.15 -2.86
N GLY A 86 -10.43 13.89 -2.94
CA GLY A 86 -9.55 12.73 -3.04
C GLY A 86 -9.03 12.21 -1.70
N CYS A 87 -9.57 12.69 -0.58
CA CYS A 87 -9.19 12.28 0.76
C CYS A 87 -10.01 11.09 1.26
N CYS A 88 -9.38 10.23 2.06
CA CYS A 88 -10.04 9.12 2.73
C CYS A 88 -10.98 9.62 3.84
N ILE A 89 -12.24 9.21 3.75
CA ILE A 89 -13.31 9.39 4.73
C ILE A 89 -13.24 8.28 5.77
N GLN A 90 -13.11 7.05 5.31
CA GLN A 90 -13.02 5.87 6.17
C GLN A 90 -12.19 4.80 5.46
N THR A 91 -11.29 4.17 6.22
CA THR A 91 -10.46 3.07 5.74
C THR A 91 -10.92 1.77 6.38
N MET A 92 -11.07 0.73 5.57
CA MET A 92 -11.14 -0.64 6.06
C MET A 92 -9.81 -0.97 6.74
N ARG A 93 -9.86 -1.49 7.97
CA ARG A 93 -8.68 -1.94 8.74
C ARG A 93 -8.54 -3.46 8.81
N SER A 94 -9.31 -4.15 7.99
CA SER A 94 -9.22 -5.57 7.66
C SER A 94 -9.02 -5.70 6.15
N TRP A 95 -8.95 -6.92 5.64
CA TRP A 95 -8.88 -7.20 4.21
C TRP A 95 -9.91 -8.26 3.85
N SER A 96 -10.36 -8.24 2.59
CA SER A 96 -11.21 -9.26 1.98
C SER A 96 -10.51 -9.90 0.81
N THR A 97 -10.90 -11.11 0.44
CA THR A 97 -10.46 -11.75 -0.80
C THR A 97 -11.63 -12.45 -1.46
N LEU A 98 -11.59 -12.56 -2.78
CA LEU A 98 -12.64 -13.19 -3.58
C LEU A 98 -12.02 -14.31 -4.42
N GLN A 99 -12.77 -15.39 -4.62
CA GLN A 99 -12.44 -16.46 -5.55
C GLN A 99 -12.78 -16.09 -6.99
N PRO A 100 -12.20 -16.78 -8.00
CA PRO A 100 -12.56 -16.55 -9.39
C PRO A 100 -14.07 -16.71 -9.64
N GLY A 101 -14.72 -15.67 -10.17
CA GLY A 101 -16.15 -15.65 -10.46
C GLY A 101 -17.06 -15.36 -9.26
N GLU A 102 -16.50 -15.20 -8.06
CA GLU A 102 -17.29 -14.85 -6.87
C GLU A 102 -17.84 -13.43 -6.94
N ILE A 103 -19.08 -13.24 -6.48
CA ILE A 103 -19.70 -11.94 -6.25
C ILE A 103 -19.89 -11.78 -4.75
N ASN A 104 -19.19 -10.82 -4.16
CA ASN A 104 -19.33 -10.48 -2.74
C ASN A 104 -19.99 -9.11 -2.59
N GLY A 105 -21.15 -9.07 -1.92
CA GLY A 105 -21.88 -7.85 -1.62
C GLY A 105 -21.78 -7.47 -0.15
N CYS A 106 -21.55 -6.19 0.14
CA CYS A 106 -21.62 -5.64 1.49
C CYS A 106 -22.88 -4.77 1.60
N VAL A 107 -23.64 -4.90 2.69
CA VAL A 107 -24.82 -4.05 2.94
C VAL A 107 -24.41 -2.60 3.18
N GLY A 108 -23.27 -2.41 3.85
CA GLY A 108 -22.65 -1.10 4.05
C GLY A 108 -21.24 -1.20 4.62
N CYS A 109 -20.58 -0.05 4.79
CA CYS A 109 -19.19 0.00 5.24
C CYS A 109 -19.09 -0.24 6.76
N HIS A 110 -18.96 -1.53 7.13
CA HIS A 110 -18.85 -2.07 8.48
C HIS A 110 -20.15 -1.94 9.30
N GLU A 111 -21.25 -2.44 8.74
CA GLU A 111 -22.53 -2.55 9.44
C GLU A 111 -22.48 -3.53 10.61
N HIS A 112 -23.50 -3.48 11.48
CA HIS A 112 -23.55 -4.37 12.63
C HIS A 112 -23.67 -5.83 12.15
N PRO A 113 -22.91 -6.79 12.70
CA PRO A 113 -22.97 -8.19 12.27
C PRO A 113 -24.34 -8.88 12.38
N HIS A 114 -25.30 -8.25 13.06
CA HIS A 114 -26.68 -8.72 13.25
C HIS A 114 -27.70 -7.92 12.44
N GLN A 115 -27.24 -6.96 11.65
CA GLN A 115 -28.08 -6.20 10.75
C GLN A 115 -28.30 -7.04 9.50
N ALA A 116 -29.54 -7.46 9.27
CA ALA A 116 -29.92 -8.06 8.00
C ALA A 116 -29.82 -7.01 6.89
N GLY A 117 -29.44 -7.46 5.69
CA GLY A 117 -29.48 -6.59 4.52
C GLY A 117 -30.89 -6.06 4.30
N ILE A 118 -31.01 -4.73 4.15
CA ILE A 118 -32.20 -4.14 3.53
C ILE A 118 -32.21 -4.62 2.08
N ASP A 119 -33.39 -4.81 1.48
CA ASP A 119 -33.52 -5.28 0.10
C ASP A 119 -32.75 -4.37 -0.88
N ASN A 120 -31.53 -4.78 -1.20
CA ASN A 120 -30.59 -4.05 -2.04
C ASN A 120 -30.95 -4.14 -3.54
N ALA A 121 -32.03 -4.83 -3.91
CA ALA A 121 -32.48 -4.98 -5.29
C ALA A 121 -32.72 -3.63 -6.02
N GLN A 122 -32.77 -2.52 -5.28
CA GLN A 122 -32.93 -1.18 -5.84
C GLN A 122 -31.64 -0.38 -6.01
N ALA A 123 -30.49 -0.86 -5.52
CA ALA A 123 -29.23 -0.13 -5.63
C ALA A 123 -28.88 0.16 -7.09
N ILE A 124 -28.59 1.44 -7.40
CA ILE A 124 -28.29 1.90 -8.76
C ILE A 124 -27.15 1.10 -9.37
N ALA A 125 -26.11 0.80 -8.57
CA ALA A 125 -24.93 0.08 -9.03
C ALA A 125 -25.21 -1.36 -9.49
N LEU A 126 -26.30 -2.00 -9.02
CA LEU A 126 -26.68 -3.35 -9.42
C LEU A 126 -27.45 -3.39 -10.75
N ARG A 127 -27.95 -2.24 -11.22
CA ARG A 127 -28.63 -2.10 -12.52
C ARG A 127 -27.67 -1.88 -13.68
N ARG A 128 -26.37 -1.82 -13.40
CA ARG A 128 -25.30 -1.55 -14.36
C ARG A 128 -24.27 -2.67 -14.33
N ALA A 129 -23.51 -2.80 -15.40
CA ALA A 129 -22.35 -3.69 -15.40
C ALA A 129 -21.32 -3.19 -14.36
N PRO A 130 -20.65 -4.10 -13.62
CA PRO A 130 -19.59 -3.72 -12.69
C PRO A 130 -18.49 -2.91 -13.39
N GLN A 131 -18.10 -1.80 -12.76
CA GLN A 131 -17.09 -0.88 -13.28
C GLN A 131 -15.71 -1.53 -13.37
N LYS A 132 -14.91 -1.09 -14.35
CA LYS A 132 -13.45 -1.26 -14.33
C LYS A 132 -12.84 -0.16 -13.46
N LEU A 133 -11.84 -0.52 -12.66
CA LEU A 133 -11.15 0.43 -11.79
C LEU A 133 -10.36 1.46 -12.61
N LYS A 134 -10.43 2.72 -12.22
CA LYS A 134 -9.72 3.84 -12.83
C LYS A 134 -8.57 4.27 -11.92
N SER A 135 -7.37 4.48 -12.47
CA SER A 135 -6.23 4.88 -11.63
C SER A 135 -6.39 6.31 -11.12
N PRO A 136 -6.22 6.56 -9.80
CA PRO A 136 -6.19 7.91 -9.25
C PRO A 136 -4.79 8.54 -9.24
N LEU A 137 -3.76 7.79 -9.64
CA LEU A 137 -2.36 8.19 -9.61
C LEU A 137 -1.82 8.39 -11.04
N PRO A 138 -0.73 9.17 -11.20
CA PRO A 138 -0.01 9.24 -12.46
C PRO A 138 0.44 7.84 -12.93
N GLY A 139 0.50 7.63 -14.26
CA GLY A 139 0.99 6.37 -14.85
C GLY A 139 -0.08 5.40 -15.33
N GLY A 140 -1.37 5.72 -15.18
CA GLY A 140 -2.47 4.94 -15.75
C GLY A 140 -2.80 3.66 -14.97
N THR A 141 -3.42 2.68 -15.64
CA THR A 141 -3.87 1.42 -15.04
C THR A 141 -2.74 0.67 -14.36
N HIS A 142 -3.00 0.13 -13.17
CA HIS A 142 -1.99 -0.64 -12.43
C HIS A 142 -1.44 -1.81 -13.27
N PRO A 143 -0.11 -2.02 -13.35
CA PRO A 143 0.50 -3.01 -14.25
C PRO A 143 -0.08 -4.42 -14.11
N PHE A 144 -0.33 -4.88 -12.87
CA PHE A 144 -0.99 -6.16 -12.62
C PHE A 144 -2.39 -6.27 -13.24
N LEU A 145 -3.22 -5.22 -13.16
CA LEU A 145 -4.56 -5.25 -13.75
C LEU A 145 -4.48 -5.22 -15.28
N ALA A 146 -3.54 -4.45 -15.84
CA ALA A 146 -3.30 -4.42 -17.28
C ALA A 146 -2.86 -5.80 -17.82
N ALA A 147 -1.97 -6.49 -17.10
CA ALA A 147 -1.54 -7.85 -17.45
C ALA A 147 -2.70 -8.85 -17.36
N LEU A 148 -3.51 -8.80 -16.30
CA LEU A 148 -4.69 -9.65 -16.15
C LEU A 148 -5.71 -9.44 -17.28
N GLU A 149 -5.95 -8.20 -17.68
CA GLU A 149 -6.89 -7.89 -18.76
C GLU A 149 -6.38 -8.37 -20.13
N LYS A 150 -5.09 -8.17 -20.39
CA LYS A 150 -4.46 -8.52 -21.67
C LYS A 150 -4.27 -10.03 -21.85
N GLU A 151 -3.82 -10.71 -20.80
CA GLU A 151 -3.29 -12.07 -20.90
C GLU A 151 -4.18 -13.09 -20.17
N GLY A 152 -4.89 -12.66 -19.12
CA GLY A 152 -5.70 -13.52 -18.28
C GLY A 152 -4.94 -14.10 -17.07
N PRO A 153 -5.69 -14.59 -16.06
CA PRO A 153 -5.13 -14.98 -14.76
C PRO A 153 -4.28 -16.25 -14.77
N LEU A 154 -4.40 -17.09 -15.80
CA LEU A 154 -3.66 -18.36 -15.91
C LEU A 154 -2.46 -18.27 -16.86
N ALA A 155 -2.26 -17.13 -17.53
CA ALA A 155 -1.32 -17.04 -18.65
C ALA A 155 0.16 -17.13 -18.24
N SER A 156 0.49 -16.71 -17.03
CA SER A 156 1.85 -16.70 -16.51
C SER A 156 1.86 -16.91 -15.00
N LEU A 157 3.01 -17.35 -14.47
CA LEU A 157 3.22 -17.45 -13.03
C LEU A 157 3.08 -16.08 -12.34
N ASP A 158 3.53 -15.01 -13.00
CA ASP A 158 3.41 -13.64 -12.50
C ASP A 158 1.95 -13.21 -12.34
N ASN A 159 1.07 -13.51 -13.31
CA ASN A 159 -0.35 -13.22 -13.21
C ASN A 159 -1.03 -14.06 -12.11
N TRP A 160 -0.59 -15.31 -11.93
CA TRP A 160 -1.11 -16.20 -10.89
C TRP A 160 -0.73 -15.75 -9.47
N MET A 161 0.54 -15.36 -9.27
CA MET A 161 1.04 -14.82 -8.00
C MET A 161 0.55 -13.39 -7.73
N GLY A 162 0.18 -12.67 -8.78
CA GLY A 162 -0.36 -11.32 -8.76
C GLY A 162 0.57 -10.29 -8.11
N LEU A 163 0.10 -9.65 -7.04
CA LEU A 163 0.89 -8.65 -6.32
C LEU A 163 2.12 -9.26 -5.61
N ASN A 164 2.08 -10.56 -5.35
CA ASN A 164 3.14 -11.29 -4.67
C ASN A 164 4.19 -11.90 -5.63
N ARG A 165 4.09 -11.61 -6.93
CA ARG A 165 5.07 -12.07 -7.94
C ARG A 165 6.49 -11.67 -7.55
N THR A 166 7.45 -12.51 -7.93
CA THR A 166 8.85 -12.29 -7.58
C THR A 166 9.37 -11.02 -8.22
N LYS A 167 10.02 -10.18 -7.40
CA LYS A 167 10.71 -8.97 -7.84
C LYS A 167 12.21 -9.20 -7.67
N ALA A 168 12.99 -8.89 -8.70
CA ALA A 168 14.43 -9.06 -8.67
C ALA A 168 15.04 -8.17 -7.57
N VAL A 169 15.96 -8.72 -6.77
CA VAL A 169 16.77 -7.94 -5.84
C VAL A 169 17.93 -7.35 -6.64
N VAL A 170 17.65 -6.24 -7.29
CA VAL A 170 18.63 -5.46 -8.05
C VAL A 170 18.82 -4.13 -7.34
N ASP A 171 20.07 -3.72 -7.19
CA ASP A 171 20.41 -2.50 -6.46
C ASP A 171 19.70 -1.29 -7.07
N ASN A 172 19.01 -0.51 -6.23
CA ASN A 172 18.38 0.76 -6.60
C ASN A 172 17.38 0.71 -7.76
N THR A 173 16.51 -0.30 -7.87
CA THR A 173 15.49 -0.23 -8.91
C THR A 173 14.18 0.42 -8.48
N ASP A 174 13.73 1.31 -9.37
CA ASP A 174 12.38 1.80 -9.51
C ASP A 174 11.41 0.71 -10.01
N GLN A 175 11.76 -0.59 -9.98
CA GLN A 175 10.82 -1.68 -10.32
C GLN A 175 9.86 -1.93 -9.16
N ASN A 176 8.96 -0.98 -8.94
CA ASN A 176 7.84 -1.10 -8.05
C ASN A 176 6.56 -0.66 -8.75
N ASP A 177 5.51 -1.42 -8.49
CA ASP A 177 4.13 -1.14 -8.88
C ASP A 177 3.26 -0.79 -7.68
N GLY A 178 3.79 -0.88 -6.46
CA GLY A 178 3.16 -0.35 -5.26
C GLY A 178 3.37 1.15 -5.08
N PHE A 179 2.74 1.73 -4.07
CA PHE A 179 2.90 3.16 -3.76
C PHE A 179 4.27 3.44 -3.15
N SER A 180 5.16 4.08 -3.91
CA SER A 180 6.51 4.48 -3.50
C SER A 180 6.58 5.98 -3.20
N PHE A 181 7.06 6.34 -2.00
CA PHE A 181 7.34 7.73 -1.66
C PHE A 181 8.40 8.32 -2.59
N THR A 182 9.47 7.56 -2.88
CA THR A 182 10.59 7.98 -3.72
C THR A 182 10.14 8.30 -5.14
N ARG A 183 9.19 7.54 -5.70
CA ARG A 183 8.70 7.75 -7.07
C ARG A 183 7.54 8.72 -7.20
N LEU A 184 6.68 8.81 -6.18
CA LEU A 184 5.42 9.55 -6.29
C LEU A 184 5.41 10.86 -5.52
N ILE A 185 6.13 10.95 -4.39
CA ILE A 185 6.12 12.13 -3.52
C ILE A 185 7.40 12.94 -3.66
N GLN A 186 8.57 12.29 -3.61
CA GLN A 186 9.86 12.98 -3.69
C GLN A 186 9.99 13.87 -4.94
N PRO A 187 9.54 13.48 -6.16
CA PRO A 187 9.65 14.37 -7.32
C PRO A 187 8.83 15.65 -7.19
N ILE A 188 7.69 15.60 -6.50
CA ILE A 188 6.87 16.80 -6.22
C ILE A 188 7.64 17.71 -5.26
N LEU A 189 8.27 17.14 -4.23
CA LEU A 189 9.10 17.88 -3.28
C LEU A 189 10.31 18.52 -3.96
N ASP A 190 10.99 17.77 -4.82
CA ASP A 190 12.17 18.23 -5.56
C ASP A 190 11.83 19.39 -6.48
N ALA A 191 10.67 19.35 -7.14
CA ALA A 191 10.23 20.41 -8.03
C ALA A 191 9.74 21.66 -7.28
N LYS A 192 9.09 21.49 -6.11
CA LYS A 192 8.25 22.57 -5.53
C LYS A 192 8.57 22.96 -4.10
N CYS A 193 9.35 22.18 -3.36
CA CYS A 193 9.53 22.38 -1.92
C CYS A 193 11.00 22.61 -1.53
N ILE A 194 11.96 21.89 -2.13
CA ILE A 194 13.36 21.94 -1.69
C ILE A 194 14.01 23.31 -1.86
N GLY A 195 13.48 24.19 -2.72
CA GLY A 195 13.99 25.55 -2.88
C GLY A 195 13.95 26.39 -1.60
N CYS A 196 13.03 26.07 -0.68
CA CYS A 196 12.98 26.65 0.67
C CYS A 196 13.33 25.63 1.76
N HIS A 197 13.02 24.35 1.53
CA HIS A 197 13.21 23.24 2.46
C HIS A 197 14.45 22.39 2.14
N ASN A 198 15.63 23.00 2.14
CA ASN A 198 16.91 22.36 1.81
C ASN A 198 17.79 22.03 3.02
N GLY A 199 17.30 22.28 4.24
CA GLY A 199 18.04 22.05 5.48
C GLY A 199 19.01 23.17 5.88
N SER A 200 19.11 24.29 5.14
CA SER A 200 20.01 25.40 5.52
C SER A 200 19.51 26.18 6.75
N GLY A 201 18.20 26.27 6.92
CA GLY A 201 17.58 27.09 7.97
C GLY A 201 17.19 28.51 7.53
N ASP A 202 17.54 28.93 6.31
CA ASP A 202 17.40 30.33 5.90
C ASP A 202 15.95 30.74 5.59
N LYS A 203 15.22 29.87 4.89
CA LYS A 203 13.83 30.11 4.44
C LYS A 203 12.79 29.27 5.18
N ALA A 204 13.22 28.15 5.76
CA ALA A 204 12.40 27.23 6.51
C ALA A 204 13.24 26.56 7.60
N PRO A 205 12.63 26.03 8.68
CA PRO A 205 13.38 25.35 9.73
C PRO A 205 14.27 24.24 9.17
N ALA A 206 15.55 24.20 9.59
CA ALA A 206 16.52 23.20 9.12
C ALA A 206 16.07 21.76 9.35
N ALA A 207 15.26 21.52 10.39
CA ALA A 207 14.68 20.21 10.69
C ALA A 207 13.66 19.73 9.64
N MET A 208 13.09 20.63 8.83
CA MET A 208 12.22 20.31 7.71
C MET A 208 13.01 20.34 6.39
N ASP A 209 14.04 19.50 6.32
CA ASP A 209 14.81 19.23 5.11
C ASP A 209 14.08 18.19 4.24
N LEU A 210 13.66 18.62 3.05
CA LEU A 210 12.84 17.82 2.14
C LEU A 210 13.64 17.22 0.97
N ARG A 211 14.97 17.20 1.06
CA ARG A 211 15.82 16.57 0.05
C ARG A 211 15.74 15.04 0.09
N GLY A 212 15.82 14.43 -1.08
CA GLY A 212 15.86 12.96 -1.26
C GLY A 212 17.17 12.28 -0.84
N THR A 213 18.05 12.96 -0.10
CA THR A 213 19.32 12.40 0.42
C THR A 213 19.07 11.33 1.46
N ARG A 214 20.07 10.47 1.73
CA ARG A 214 19.97 9.45 2.79
C ARG A 214 19.75 10.12 4.15
N GLY A 215 18.61 9.83 4.76
CA GLY A 215 18.31 10.24 6.13
C GLY A 215 18.96 9.31 7.14
N GLN A 216 19.12 9.78 8.38
CA GLN A 216 19.62 9.00 9.49
C GLN A 216 18.58 8.94 10.61
N LEU A 217 18.25 7.71 11.00
CA LEU A 217 17.54 7.43 12.25
C LEU A 217 18.58 7.20 13.36
N PRO A 218 18.23 7.44 14.64
CA PRO A 218 19.10 7.06 15.76
C PRO A 218 19.46 5.57 15.68
N PRO A 219 20.70 5.14 16.00
CA PRO A 219 21.12 3.75 15.90
C PRO A 219 20.24 2.75 16.68
N SER A 220 19.60 3.18 17.77
CA SER A 220 18.63 2.37 18.53
C SER A 220 17.37 2.02 17.72
N ASP A 221 17.02 2.86 16.74
CA ASP A 221 15.79 2.80 15.96
C ASP A 221 16.03 2.29 14.53
N ASP A 222 17.26 2.34 14.01
CA ASP A 222 17.58 1.90 12.64
C ASP A 222 18.05 0.44 12.55
N GLN A 223 17.12 -0.47 12.87
CA GLN A 223 17.31 -1.89 12.59
C GLN A 223 16.60 -2.32 11.30
N SER A 224 16.06 -1.35 10.57
CA SER A 224 15.16 -1.53 9.43
C SER A 224 15.84 -2.22 8.25
N LYS A 225 17.17 -2.04 8.14
CA LYS A 225 17.97 -2.38 6.95
C LYS A 225 17.40 -1.71 5.69
N ARG A 226 17.02 -0.43 5.81
CA ARG A 226 16.44 0.37 4.73
C ARG A 226 17.03 1.78 4.68
N LYS A 227 17.23 2.29 3.46
CA LYS A 227 17.79 3.61 3.18
C LYS A 227 16.68 4.67 3.03
N TYR A 228 16.06 5.06 4.15
CA TYR A 228 15.07 6.15 4.19
C TYR A 228 15.66 7.48 3.69
N SER A 229 14.84 8.33 3.07
CA SER A 229 15.26 9.68 2.69
C SER A 229 15.07 10.68 3.83
N THR A 230 15.85 11.76 3.82
CA THR A 230 15.74 12.88 4.77
C THR A 230 14.33 13.47 4.73
N ALA A 231 13.80 13.73 3.52
CA ALA A 231 12.43 14.22 3.33
C ALA A 231 11.37 13.34 3.98
N TYR A 232 11.47 12.02 3.79
CA TYR A 232 10.50 11.08 4.34
C TYR A 232 10.54 11.10 5.87
N LEU A 233 11.73 11.08 6.47
CA LEU A 233 11.88 11.13 7.92
C LEU A 233 11.39 12.47 8.51
N ALA A 234 11.64 13.59 7.82
CA ALA A 234 11.19 14.91 8.23
C ALA A 234 9.65 15.02 8.19
N LEU A 235 9.02 14.65 7.06
CA LEU A 235 7.56 14.74 6.90
C LEU A 235 6.82 13.80 7.85
N THR A 236 7.30 12.57 8.02
CA THR A 236 6.64 11.58 8.87
C THR A 236 6.97 11.74 10.35
N TYR A 237 7.77 12.74 10.72
CA TYR A 237 8.26 12.90 12.10
C TYR A 237 8.89 11.60 12.62
N LYS A 238 9.70 10.96 11.77
CA LYS A 238 10.30 9.64 12.03
C LYS A 238 9.27 8.56 12.37
N GLY A 239 8.09 8.62 11.73
CA GLY A 239 7.04 7.62 11.83
C GLY A 239 6.02 7.87 12.93
N GLN A 240 5.92 9.11 13.42
CA GLN A 240 4.92 9.49 14.42
C GLN A 240 3.64 9.94 13.72
N CYS A 241 2.52 9.27 14.03
CA CYS A 241 1.20 9.74 13.68
C CYS A 241 0.85 10.96 14.56
N ASN A 242 0.63 12.11 13.96
CA ASN A 242 0.34 13.36 14.69
C ASN A 242 -0.62 14.26 13.89
N GLU A 243 -0.91 15.45 14.40
CA GLU A 243 -1.84 16.39 13.75
C GLU A 243 -1.39 16.82 12.34
N LYS A 244 -0.08 16.86 12.09
CA LYS A 244 0.51 17.33 10.83
C LYS A 244 0.39 16.27 9.75
N ILE A 245 0.70 15.02 10.08
CA ILE A 245 0.56 13.83 9.24
C ILE A 245 -0.19 12.77 10.07
N ASN A 246 -1.51 12.77 9.91
CA ASN A 246 -2.45 11.94 10.67
C ASN A 246 -2.85 10.73 9.84
N PHE A 247 -2.44 9.52 10.24
CA PHE A 247 -2.73 8.30 9.49
C PHE A 247 -3.16 7.15 10.40
N ALA A 248 -3.87 6.17 9.82
CA ALA A 248 -4.31 4.99 10.55
C ALA A 248 -3.11 4.09 10.85
N HIS A 249 -2.63 4.11 12.11
CA HIS A 249 -1.53 3.26 12.55
C HIS A 249 -2.01 1.91 13.14
N GLY A 250 -1.21 0.86 12.95
CA GLY A 250 -1.59 -0.52 13.30
C GLY A 250 -1.70 -0.82 14.79
N LEU A 251 -1.01 -0.04 15.64
CA LEU A 251 -1.14 -0.12 17.10
C LEU A 251 -2.15 0.90 17.68
N GLY A 252 -2.99 1.48 16.82
CA GLY A 252 -4.06 2.37 17.25
C GLY A 252 -5.18 1.60 17.95
N PHE A 253 -5.91 2.28 18.84
CA PHE A 253 -7.04 1.68 19.52
C PHE A 253 -8.04 1.09 18.49
N ALA A 254 -8.57 -0.09 18.78
CA ALA A 254 -9.38 -0.88 17.86
C ALA A 254 -10.91 -0.55 17.78
N PRO A 255 -11.53 0.42 18.48
CA PRO A 255 -12.94 0.65 18.30
C PRO A 255 -13.20 1.25 16.92
N PHE A 256 -14.45 1.19 16.53
CA PHE A 256 -14.92 1.86 15.33
C PHE A 256 -14.60 3.36 15.42
N LYS A 257 -13.92 3.88 14.41
CA LYS A 257 -13.55 5.30 14.34
C LYS A 257 -14.61 6.06 13.55
N PRO A 258 -14.98 7.28 13.97
CA PRO A 258 -15.91 8.09 13.21
C PRO A 258 -15.32 8.42 11.82
N PRO A 259 -16.17 8.77 10.84
CA PRO A 259 -15.71 9.29 9.56
C PRO A 259 -14.72 10.44 9.73
N TYR A 260 -13.73 10.52 8.85
CA TYR A 260 -12.64 11.49 8.89
C TYR A 260 -11.86 11.48 10.21
N PHE A 261 -11.63 10.33 10.85
CA PHE A 261 -10.78 10.28 12.04
C PHE A 261 -9.29 10.37 11.72
N PHE A 262 -8.87 9.69 10.65
CA PHE A 262 -7.50 9.65 10.14
C PHE A 262 -7.45 10.19 8.70
N GLY A 263 -6.24 10.32 8.16
CA GLY A 263 -6.00 10.56 6.75
C GLY A 263 -5.69 12.01 6.41
N ALA A 264 -5.58 12.27 5.12
CA ALA A 264 -5.21 13.55 4.54
C ALA A 264 -6.17 14.68 4.97
N ALA A 265 -7.47 14.42 4.98
CA ALA A 265 -8.50 15.38 5.40
C ALA A 265 -8.30 15.93 6.83
N LYS A 266 -7.63 15.16 7.72
CA LYS A 266 -7.29 15.61 9.07
C LYS A 266 -5.85 16.05 9.26
N SER A 267 -4.99 15.80 8.29
CA SER A 267 -3.59 16.20 8.33
C SER A 267 -3.45 17.69 8.02
N SER A 268 -2.88 18.47 8.95
CA SER A 268 -2.74 19.92 8.75
C SER A 268 -1.78 20.27 7.60
N VAL A 269 -0.80 19.42 7.30
CA VAL A 269 0.08 19.59 6.12
C VAL A 269 -0.71 19.50 4.82
N TRP A 270 -1.57 18.49 4.66
CA TRP A 270 -2.37 18.38 3.43
C TRP A 270 -3.36 19.54 3.29
N ARG A 271 -4.04 19.93 4.39
CA ARG A 271 -4.97 21.08 4.38
C ARG A 271 -4.27 22.40 4.03
N MET A 272 -3.03 22.58 4.45
CA MET A 272 -2.20 23.71 4.05
C MET A 272 -1.88 23.64 2.55
N LEU A 273 -1.39 22.50 2.07
CA LEU A 273 -1.05 22.31 0.65
C LEU A 273 -2.26 22.54 -0.28
N ALA A 274 -3.45 22.09 0.12
CA ALA A 274 -4.69 22.29 -0.63
C ALA A 274 -5.07 23.78 -0.79
N LYS A 275 -4.69 24.64 0.17
CA LYS A 275 -4.89 26.09 0.07
C LYS A 275 -3.76 26.81 -0.70
N GLY A 276 -2.62 26.14 -0.83
CA GLY A 276 -1.35 26.72 -1.28
C GLY A 276 -0.44 27.06 -0.08
N HIS A 277 0.86 27.03 -0.33
CA HIS A 277 1.89 27.36 0.67
C HIS A 277 2.82 28.42 0.09
N HIS A 278 2.65 29.67 0.52
CA HIS A 278 3.27 30.85 -0.10
C HIS A 278 2.96 30.91 -1.62
N GLU A 279 3.99 30.99 -2.45
CA GLU A 279 3.88 31.03 -3.91
C GLU A 279 3.70 29.62 -4.53
N VAL A 280 3.80 28.57 -3.72
CA VAL A 280 3.70 27.18 -4.20
C VAL A 280 2.24 26.73 -4.19
N ARG A 281 1.77 26.29 -5.37
CA ARG A 281 0.49 25.60 -5.55
C ARG A 281 0.71 24.23 -6.17
N LEU A 282 0.09 23.22 -5.58
CA LEU A 282 0.03 21.88 -6.14
C LEU A 282 -1.14 21.77 -7.11
N THR A 283 -0.98 20.94 -8.13
CA THR A 283 -2.08 20.52 -9.02
C THR A 283 -2.99 19.54 -8.29
N ASP A 284 -4.21 19.34 -8.80
CA ASP A 284 -5.15 18.36 -8.23
C ASP A 284 -4.56 16.95 -8.20
N ALA A 285 -3.77 16.57 -9.22
CA ALA A 285 -3.12 15.26 -9.29
C ALA A 285 -2.03 15.11 -8.20
N GLU A 286 -1.25 16.16 -7.94
CA GLU A 286 -0.25 16.17 -6.87
C GLU A 286 -0.90 16.15 -5.49
N LEU A 287 -1.96 16.94 -5.28
CA LEU A 287 -2.74 16.93 -4.02
C LEU A 287 -3.36 15.56 -3.75
N ARG A 288 -3.92 14.91 -4.77
CA ARG A 288 -4.45 13.53 -4.67
C ARG A 288 -3.35 12.52 -4.36
N THR A 289 -2.16 12.70 -4.95
CA THR A 289 -1.02 11.81 -4.68
C THR A 289 -0.55 11.94 -3.23
N PHE A 290 -0.44 13.16 -2.70
CA PHE A 290 -0.16 13.41 -1.28
C PHE A 290 -1.27 12.87 -0.37
N ALA A 291 -2.54 13.07 -0.73
CA ALA A 291 -3.66 12.54 0.05
C ALA A 291 -3.57 11.02 0.15
N CYS A 292 -3.38 10.36 -0.99
CA CYS A 292 -3.24 8.92 -1.08
C CYS A 292 -2.06 8.41 -0.24
N TRP A 293 -0.90 9.06 -0.29
CA TRP A 293 0.26 8.67 0.53
C TRP A 293 -0.07 8.67 2.03
N ILE A 294 -0.70 9.72 2.54
CA ILE A 294 -1.10 9.82 3.96
C ILE A 294 -2.15 8.77 4.29
N ASP A 295 -3.17 8.63 3.44
CA ASP A 295 -4.28 7.70 3.63
C ASP A 295 -3.84 6.24 3.61
N LEU A 296 -2.76 5.92 2.90
CA LEU A 296 -2.13 4.61 2.88
C LEU A 296 -1.23 4.34 4.11
N ALA A 297 -1.23 5.21 5.10
CA ALA A 297 -0.35 5.17 6.26
C ALA A 297 1.13 5.33 5.90
N VAL A 298 1.41 6.30 5.03
CA VAL A 298 2.76 6.83 4.73
C VAL A 298 3.79 5.75 4.35
N PRO A 299 3.50 4.84 3.40
CA PRO A 299 4.51 3.89 2.92
C PRO A 299 5.72 4.65 2.37
N PHE A 300 6.93 4.18 2.67
CA PHE A 300 8.16 4.66 2.02
C PHE A 300 8.38 3.91 0.71
N CYS A 301 8.15 2.60 0.72
CA CYS A 301 8.43 1.70 -0.40
C CYS A 301 7.16 1.09 -1.00
N GLY A 302 7.13 1.02 -2.33
CA GLY A 302 6.15 0.31 -3.15
C GLY A 302 6.56 -1.14 -3.47
N SER A 303 7.63 -1.65 -2.87
CA SER A 303 8.11 -3.03 -2.97
C SER A 303 9.03 -3.36 -1.79
N TYR A 304 9.09 -4.61 -1.32
CA TYR A 304 9.97 -4.96 -0.21
C TYR A 304 11.46 -4.76 -0.51
N VAL A 305 11.86 -4.93 -1.78
CA VAL A 305 13.25 -4.76 -2.23
C VAL A 305 13.62 -3.29 -2.48
N GLU A 306 12.66 -2.37 -2.58
CA GLU A 306 12.98 -0.97 -2.86
C GLU A 306 13.80 -0.34 -1.72
N ARG A 307 14.91 0.34 -2.04
CA ARG A 307 15.74 1.06 -1.05
C ARG A 307 16.29 0.19 0.09
N HIS A 308 16.48 -1.11 -0.15
CA HIS A 308 17.08 -2.01 0.84
C HIS A 308 18.53 -1.62 1.19
N ASP A 309 18.96 -1.97 2.41
CA ASP A 309 20.36 -1.92 2.87
C ASP A 309 20.79 -3.32 3.33
N TRP A 310 20.61 -4.28 2.43
CA TRP A 310 20.84 -5.71 2.70
C TRP A 310 22.23 -6.12 2.24
N ASN A 311 22.94 -6.87 3.08
CA ASN A 311 24.11 -7.63 2.66
C ASN A 311 23.69 -8.93 1.97
N ASP A 312 24.66 -9.68 1.44
CA ASP A 312 24.43 -10.93 0.71
C ASP A 312 23.61 -11.95 1.50
N TRP A 313 23.85 -12.04 2.82
CA TRP A 313 23.08 -12.94 3.69
C TRP A 313 21.58 -12.60 3.70
N TYR A 314 21.23 -11.33 3.88
CA TYR A 314 19.83 -10.91 3.85
C TYR A 314 19.20 -11.06 2.47
N ARG A 315 19.96 -10.74 1.41
CA ARG A 315 19.53 -10.93 0.02
C ARG A 315 19.20 -12.40 -0.27
N GLN A 316 20.10 -13.33 0.08
CA GLN A 316 19.88 -14.76 -0.08
C GLN A 316 18.62 -15.24 0.67
N ARG A 317 18.40 -14.76 1.91
CA ARG A 317 17.18 -15.11 2.68
C ARG A 317 15.90 -14.63 1.99
N TYR A 318 15.91 -13.43 1.42
CA TYR A 318 14.77 -12.89 0.68
C TYR A 318 14.50 -13.69 -0.59
N GLU A 319 15.53 -13.89 -1.40
CA GLU A 319 15.46 -14.63 -2.66
C GLU A 319 15.01 -16.08 -2.39
N TYR A 320 15.47 -16.73 -1.31
CA TYR A 320 15.04 -18.09 -0.94
C TYR A 320 13.54 -18.15 -0.64
N ALA A 321 13.04 -17.19 0.14
CA ALA A 321 11.62 -17.13 0.46
C ALA A 321 10.75 -16.87 -0.77
N CYS A 322 11.20 -15.98 -1.68
CA CYS A 322 10.53 -15.73 -2.95
C CYS A 322 10.55 -16.96 -3.87
N ASN A 323 11.69 -17.66 -3.99
CA ASN A 323 11.81 -18.91 -4.74
C ASN A 323 10.86 -19.98 -4.22
N LYS A 324 10.78 -20.16 -2.90
CA LYS A 324 9.86 -21.12 -2.28
C LYS A 324 8.41 -20.77 -2.64
N ARG A 325 8.03 -19.50 -2.52
CA ARG A 325 6.69 -19.02 -2.90
C ARG A 325 6.39 -19.26 -4.38
N ALA A 326 7.32 -18.94 -5.27
CA ALA A 326 7.19 -19.13 -6.72
C ALA A 326 7.04 -20.60 -7.10
N ALA A 327 7.84 -21.50 -6.49
CA ALA A 327 7.77 -22.93 -6.76
C ALA A 327 6.40 -23.53 -6.39
N PHE A 328 5.84 -23.21 -5.21
CA PHE A 328 4.52 -23.69 -4.82
C PHE A 328 3.40 -23.12 -5.70
N ALA A 329 3.46 -21.82 -6.01
CA ALA A 329 2.51 -21.17 -6.90
C ALA A 329 2.56 -21.76 -8.32
N TRP A 330 3.75 -22.12 -8.80
CA TRP A 330 3.95 -22.76 -10.10
C TRP A 330 3.36 -24.17 -10.16
N LEU A 331 3.55 -24.97 -9.10
CA LEU A 331 2.92 -26.29 -8.97
C LEU A 331 1.39 -26.16 -8.99
N GLU A 332 0.83 -25.26 -8.19
CA GLU A 332 -0.62 -25.02 -8.12
C GLU A 332 -1.19 -24.58 -9.48
N LEU A 333 -0.57 -23.59 -10.12
CA LEU A 333 -0.99 -23.10 -11.44
C LEU A 333 -0.98 -24.20 -12.49
N ASN A 334 0.09 -25.01 -12.54
CA ASN A 334 0.19 -26.05 -13.55
C ASN A 334 -0.75 -27.24 -13.29
N GLU A 335 -1.09 -27.56 -12.03
CA GLU A 335 -2.16 -28.52 -11.73
C GLU A 335 -3.53 -28.00 -12.19
N VAL A 336 -3.83 -26.71 -11.99
CA VAL A 336 -5.07 -26.09 -12.50
C VAL A 336 -5.11 -26.09 -14.03
N ARG A 337 -4.01 -25.71 -14.69
CA ARG A 337 -3.89 -25.72 -16.16
C ARG A 337 -4.03 -27.12 -16.74
N LYS A 338 -3.44 -28.13 -16.08
CA LYS A 338 -3.60 -29.55 -16.44
C LYS A 338 -5.06 -29.98 -16.37
N GLY A 339 -5.78 -29.63 -15.29
CA GLY A 339 -7.23 -29.87 -15.17
C GLY A 339 -8.05 -29.23 -16.30
N LEU A 340 -7.59 -28.09 -16.81
CA LEU A 340 -8.18 -27.36 -17.93
C LEU A 340 -7.62 -27.74 -19.31
N ARG A 341 -6.78 -28.78 -19.41
CA ARG A 341 -6.10 -29.22 -20.64
C ARG A 341 -5.30 -28.11 -21.34
N GLN A 342 -4.73 -27.19 -20.57
CA GLN A 342 -3.84 -26.14 -21.04
C GLN A 342 -2.37 -26.56 -20.87
N PRO A 343 -1.45 -26.15 -21.78
CA PRO A 343 -0.03 -26.46 -21.64
C PRO A 343 0.54 -25.82 -20.37
N PRO A 344 1.54 -26.43 -19.69
CA PRO A 344 2.14 -25.83 -18.51
C PRO A 344 2.84 -24.51 -18.84
N VAL A 345 2.94 -23.62 -17.86
CA VAL A 345 3.80 -22.42 -17.96
C VAL A 345 5.17 -22.69 -17.34
N PRO A 346 6.24 -21.98 -17.77
CA PRO A 346 7.56 -22.11 -17.17
C PRO A 346 7.59 -21.52 -15.74
N LEU A 347 8.54 -22.01 -14.94
CA LEU A 347 8.86 -21.43 -13.63
C LEU A 347 9.67 -20.15 -13.87
N THR A 348 9.09 -18.98 -13.60
CA THR A 348 9.73 -17.66 -13.76
C THR A 348 10.17 -17.08 -12.41
N GLY A 349 11.14 -16.17 -12.44
CA GLY A 349 11.64 -15.48 -11.24
C GLY A 349 12.35 -16.37 -10.22
N PHE A 350 12.57 -17.65 -10.54
CA PHE A 350 13.32 -18.57 -9.69
C PHE A 350 14.82 -18.36 -9.91
N ILE A 351 15.54 -18.13 -8.83
CA ILE A 351 17.00 -17.95 -8.86
C ILE A 351 17.64 -19.26 -8.36
N PRO A 352 18.38 -20.00 -9.19
CA PRO A 352 19.03 -21.23 -8.74
C PRO A 352 20.10 -20.94 -7.68
N ASN A 353 20.40 -21.94 -6.84
CA ASN A 353 21.51 -21.91 -5.87
C ASN A 353 21.47 -20.79 -4.80
N VAL A 354 20.29 -20.19 -4.53
CA VAL A 354 20.14 -19.11 -3.54
C VAL A 354 20.37 -19.56 -2.09
N ALA A 355 20.17 -20.85 -1.79
CA ALA A 355 20.57 -21.43 -0.52
C ALA A 355 20.73 -22.94 -0.64
N GLU A 356 21.81 -23.49 -0.09
CA GLU A 356 21.82 -24.90 0.31
C GLU A 356 20.98 -25.06 1.59
N PRO A 357 20.08 -26.06 1.67
CA PRO A 357 19.32 -26.30 2.89
C PRO A 357 20.28 -26.63 4.04
N ARG A 358 20.57 -25.65 4.90
CA ARG A 358 21.16 -25.94 6.21
C ARG A 358 20.08 -26.64 7.03
N ARG A 359 20.21 -27.96 7.22
CA ARG A 359 19.51 -28.64 8.33
C ARG A 359 19.84 -27.85 9.60
N GLN A 360 18.84 -27.17 10.19
CA GLN A 360 19.01 -26.60 11.51
C GLN A 360 19.30 -27.76 12.47
N LYS A 361 20.49 -27.78 13.09
CA LYS A 361 20.83 -28.66 14.22
C LYS A 361 20.10 -28.28 15.53
N PHE A 362 19.00 -27.53 15.48
CA PHE A 362 18.39 -26.89 16.66
C PHE A 362 17.07 -27.52 17.14
N TRP A 363 16.77 -28.76 16.73
CA TRP A 363 15.65 -29.52 17.28
C TRP A 363 16.01 -31.00 17.52
N SER A 364 17.25 -31.24 17.93
CA SER A 364 17.67 -32.54 18.46
C SER A 364 18.66 -32.31 19.58
N GLU A 365 18.12 -32.09 20.77
CA GLU A 365 18.65 -32.54 22.07
C GLU A 365 17.51 -32.54 23.09
#